data_AF-I4AL91-F1
#
_entry.id   AF-I4AL91-F1
#
_cell.length_a   1.000
_cell.length_b   1.000
_cell.length_c   1.000
_cell.angle_alpha   90.00
_cell.angle_beta   90.00
_cell.angle_gamma   90.00
#
_symmetry.space_group_name_H-M   'P 1'
#
loop_
_entity.id
_entity.type
_entity.pdbx_description
1 polymer ?
#
loop_
_entity_poly.entity_id
_entity_poly.type
_entity_poly.pdbx_seq_one_letter_code
_entity_poly.pdbx_strand_id
1 'polypeptide(L)'
;MKKMKIIVRSESANLWWGIYGFCEKTGWEDLNLFDENKKRIGGLCLNGKGYLRAGLDDLKNDPEETEFVEAIEKYLTDNKCHYWYYYDNKDDEDFYEVPYLAPKNHNGVKPRFMDIWHPDEGIGISTINSAIKVWAKEHLRIEDCDIEIQNEESFEDSLKSFKENEELFGGDSKVEVKFADELIEELSQHWKKPKDEVLKKLENSIK
;
A
#
# COMPACT_ATOMS: atom_id res chain seq x y z
N MET A 1 20.22 -14.79 15.15
CA MET A 1 19.39 -15.47 14.14
C MET A 1 19.35 -14.59 12.90
N LYS A 2 19.39 -15.16 11.69
CA LYS A 2 19.25 -14.37 10.47
C LYS A 2 17.79 -13.91 10.38
N LYS A 3 17.59 -12.60 10.30
CA LYS A 3 16.27 -11.98 10.15
C LYS A 3 15.72 -12.34 8.77
N MET A 4 14.45 -12.74 8.69
CA MET A 4 13.86 -13.11 7.41
C MET A 4 13.64 -11.86 6.58
N LYS A 5 14.07 -11.87 5.32
CA LYS A 5 13.79 -10.79 4.38
C LYS A 5 12.49 -11.07 3.61
N ILE A 6 11.60 -10.09 3.59
CA ILE A 6 10.41 -10.06 2.73
C ILE A 6 10.62 -9.00 1.67
N ILE A 7 10.53 -9.42 0.41
CA ILE A 7 10.63 -8.55 -0.74
C ILE A 7 9.22 -8.15 -1.15
N VAL A 8 8.95 -6.86 -1.22
CA VAL A 8 7.66 -6.27 -1.61
C VAL A 8 7.81 -5.69 -3.01
N ARG A 9 6.82 -5.93 -3.87
CA ARG A 9 6.73 -5.29 -5.20
C ARG A 9 5.36 -4.66 -5.37
N SER A 10 5.35 -3.44 -5.91
CA SER A 10 4.19 -2.77 -6.51
C SER A 10 4.53 -2.48 -7.98
N GLU A 11 3.51 -2.36 -8.82
CA GLU A 11 3.63 -2.03 -10.24
C GLU A 11 3.08 -0.63 -10.57
N SER A 12 2.67 0.13 -9.55
CA SER A 12 1.98 1.41 -9.69
C SER A 12 2.96 2.58 -9.68
N ALA A 13 2.99 3.36 -10.77
CA ALA A 13 3.73 4.63 -10.81
C ALA A 13 3.12 5.67 -9.84
N ASN A 14 1.79 5.66 -9.67
CA ASN A 14 1.07 6.58 -8.79
C ASN A 14 1.54 6.49 -7.33
N LEU A 15 1.95 5.28 -6.89
CA LEU A 15 2.55 5.08 -5.58
C LEU A 15 3.79 5.95 -5.42
N TRP A 16 4.72 5.88 -6.37
CA TRP A 16 5.99 6.61 -6.33
C TRP A 16 5.79 8.11 -6.50
N TRP A 17 4.85 8.54 -7.34
CA TRP A 17 4.50 9.96 -7.47
C TRP A 17 4.03 10.55 -6.14
N GLY A 18 3.18 9.82 -5.41
CA GLY A 18 2.73 10.20 -4.08
C GLY A 18 3.84 10.13 -3.03
N ILE A 19 4.68 9.09 -3.05
CA ILE A 19 5.85 8.94 -2.15
C ILE A 19 6.86 10.07 -2.36
N TYR A 20 7.00 10.61 -3.56
CA TYR A 20 7.91 11.72 -3.84
C TYR A 20 7.23 13.10 -3.78
N GLY A 21 5.93 13.15 -3.46
CA GLY A 21 5.19 14.37 -3.23
C GLY A 21 4.81 15.13 -4.50
N PHE A 22 4.77 14.47 -5.66
CA PHE A 22 4.29 15.09 -6.90
C PHE A 22 2.76 15.15 -6.93
N CYS A 23 2.09 14.24 -6.23
CA CYS A 23 0.65 14.23 -6.00
C CYS A 23 0.33 13.77 -4.56
N GLU A 24 -0.95 13.73 -4.21
CA GLU A 24 -1.39 13.06 -2.98
C GLU A 24 -1.00 11.57 -3.01
N LYS A 25 -0.69 11.01 -1.84
CA LYS A 25 -0.40 9.57 -1.70
C LYS A 25 -1.63 8.76 -2.12
N THR A 26 -1.40 7.65 -2.83
CA THR A 26 -2.49 6.72 -3.17
C THR A 26 -3.15 6.19 -1.90
N GLY A 27 -4.46 6.02 -1.97
CA GLY A 27 -5.24 5.46 -0.87
C GLY A 27 -5.25 3.93 -0.87
N TRP A 28 -4.91 3.27 -1.98
CA TRP A 28 -4.81 1.81 -2.08
C TRP A 28 -3.64 1.39 -2.99
N GLU A 29 -3.09 0.20 -2.76
CA GLU A 29 -1.98 -0.33 -3.54
C GLU A 29 -1.89 -1.87 -3.49
N ASP A 30 -1.74 -2.50 -4.65
CA ASP A 30 -1.51 -3.95 -4.74
C ASP A 30 -0.05 -4.31 -4.49
N LEU A 31 0.16 -5.20 -3.51
CA LEU A 31 1.48 -5.65 -3.09
C LEU A 31 1.68 -7.13 -3.35
N ASN A 32 2.74 -7.45 -4.09
CA ASN A 32 3.23 -8.82 -4.27
C ASN A 32 4.41 -9.08 -3.33
N LEU A 33 4.30 -10.16 -2.56
CA LEU A 33 5.26 -10.50 -1.50
C LEU A 33 6.07 -11.73 -1.89
N PHE A 34 7.39 -11.66 -1.71
CA PHE A 34 8.33 -12.73 -2.01
C PHE A 34 9.28 -12.96 -0.84
N ASP A 35 9.77 -14.19 -0.71
CA ASP A 35 10.90 -14.50 0.19
C ASP A 35 12.25 -14.14 -0.45
N GLU A 36 13.34 -14.34 0.30
CA GLU A 36 14.70 -14.08 -0.17
C GLU A 36 15.14 -14.92 -1.38
N ASN A 37 14.45 -16.02 -1.67
CA ASN A 37 14.67 -16.87 -2.83
C ASN A 37 13.77 -16.49 -4.02
N LYS A 38 13.08 -15.34 -3.94
CA LYS A 38 12.12 -14.83 -4.94
C LYS A 38 10.90 -15.73 -5.14
N LYS A 39 10.60 -16.62 -4.19
CA LYS A 39 9.35 -17.39 -4.20
C LYS A 39 8.22 -16.48 -3.71
N ARG A 40 7.11 -16.42 -4.44
CA ARG A 40 5.93 -15.67 -4.01
C ARG A 40 5.36 -16.30 -2.73
N ILE A 41 5.21 -15.48 -1.69
CA ILE A 41 4.66 -15.86 -0.39
C ILE A 41 3.32 -15.19 -0.10
N GLY A 42 2.90 -14.22 -0.92
CA GLY A 42 1.58 -13.60 -0.80
C GLY A 42 1.30 -12.58 -1.90
N GLY A 43 0.03 -12.22 -2.02
CA GLY A 43 -0.47 -11.04 -2.71
C GLY A 43 -1.59 -10.46 -1.86
N LEU A 44 -1.64 -9.13 -1.73
CA LEU A 44 -2.64 -8.41 -0.94
C LEU A 44 -2.82 -7.00 -1.47
N CYS A 45 -3.95 -6.38 -1.16
CA CYS A 45 -4.18 -4.96 -1.39
C CYS A 45 -4.03 -4.20 -0.07
N LEU A 46 -3.13 -3.22 -0.03
CA LEU A 46 -2.97 -2.33 1.11
C LEU A 46 -3.90 -1.13 0.91
N ASN A 47 -4.68 -0.79 1.92
CA ASN A 47 -5.66 0.29 1.88
C ASN A 47 -5.42 1.22 3.07
N GLY A 48 -5.38 2.53 2.82
CA GLY A 48 -5.41 3.57 3.83
C GLY A 48 -6.85 3.96 4.21
N LYS A 49 -6.99 4.68 5.32
CA LYS A 49 -8.29 5.22 5.77
C LYS A 49 -8.93 6.14 4.73
N GLY A 50 -8.13 6.95 4.03
CA GLY A 50 -8.62 7.91 3.05
C GLY A 50 -9.43 7.24 1.95
N TYR A 51 -8.93 6.11 1.44
CA TYR A 51 -9.58 5.32 0.40
C TYR A 51 -10.93 4.75 0.84
N LEU A 52 -10.95 4.02 1.96
CA LEU A 52 -12.17 3.37 2.44
C LEU A 52 -13.22 4.39 2.88
N ARG A 53 -12.80 5.54 3.42
CA ARG A 53 -13.72 6.64 3.75
C ARG A 53 -14.35 7.25 2.51
N ALA A 54 -13.58 7.42 1.43
CA ALA A 54 -14.08 8.04 0.20
C ALA A 54 -15.19 7.22 -0.48
N GLY A 55 -15.12 5.89 -0.41
CA GLY A 55 -16.14 4.99 -0.98
C GLY A 55 -17.34 4.71 -0.06
N LEU A 56 -17.27 5.10 1.22
CA LEU A 56 -18.24 4.66 2.23
C LEU A 56 -19.66 5.17 1.97
N ASP A 57 -19.81 6.41 1.53
CA ASP A 57 -21.15 7.00 1.30
C ASP A 57 -21.87 6.36 0.11
N ASP A 58 -21.12 5.91 -0.90
CA ASP A 58 -21.67 5.18 -2.04
C ASP A 58 -22.14 3.78 -1.61
N LEU A 59 -21.30 3.07 -0.83
CA LEU A 59 -21.59 1.72 -0.32
C LEU A 59 -22.81 1.67 0.60
N LYS A 60 -23.06 2.74 1.38
CA LYS A 60 -24.22 2.83 2.30
C LYS A 60 -25.58 2.70 1.62
N ASN A 61 -25.65 2.94 0.32
CA ASN A 61 -26.90 2.84 -0.43
C ASN A 61 -27.18 1.43 -0.95
N ASP A 62 -26.23 0.49 -0.81
CA ASP A 62 -26.38 -0.90 -1.22
C ASP A 62 -26.65 -1.82 -0.01
N PRO A 63 -27.85 -2.42 0.10
CA PRO A 63 -28.17 -3.37 1.16
C PRO A 63 -27.25 -4.60 1.20
N GLU A 64 -26.68 -5.01 0.07
CA GLU A 64 -25.78 -6.17 -0.01
C GLU A 64 -24.42 -5.89 0.66
N GLU A 65 -24.05 -4.62 0.81
CA GLU A 65 -22.77 -4.17 1.37
C GLU A 65 -22.82 -3.92 2.89
N THR A 66 -23.94 -4.24 3.55
CA THR A 66 -24.15 -3.89 4.98
C THR A 66 -23.00 -4.37 5.88
N GLU A 67 -22.55 -5.61 5.74
CA GLU A 67 -21.44 -6.17 6.56
C GLU A 67 -20.11 -5.43 6.29
N PHE A 68 -19.87 -5.09 5.04
CA PHE A 68 -18.66 -4.37 4.63
C PHE A 68 -18.66 -2.94 5.15
N VAL A 69 -19.79 -2.24 5.04
CA VAL A 69 -20.00 -0.89 5.59
C VAL A 69 -19.77 -0.87 7.10
N GLU A 70 -20.37 -1.79 7.85
CA GLU A 70 -20.18 -1.90 9.31
C GLU A 70 -18.70 -2.14 9.67
N ALA A 71 -18.01 -2.98 8.90
CA ALA A 71 -16.59 -3.24 9.09
C ALA A 71 -15.73 -1.99 8.82
N ILE A 72 -16.00 -1.25 7.75
CA ILE A 72 -15.31 0.00 7.43
C ILE A 72 -15.55 1.04 8.53
N GLU A 73 -16.80 1.26 8.94
CA GLU A 73 -17.13 2.25 9.99
C GLU A 73 -16.40 1.95 11.30
N LYS A 74 -16.36 0.68 11.69
CA LYS A 74 -15.60 0.24 12.86
C LYS A 74 -14.10 0.51 12.68
N TYR A 75 -13.53 0.12 11.55
CA TYR A 75 -12.13 0.33 11.22
C TYR A 75 -11.74 1.82 11.24
N LEU A 76 -12.56 2.71 10.68
CA LEU A 76 -12.26 4.15 10.60
C LEU A 76 -12.08 4.79 11.99
N THR A 77 -12.71 4.22 13.02
CA THR A 77 -12.58 4.64 14.43
C THR A 77 -11.41 4.01 15.19
N ASP A 78 -10.71 3.03 14.62
CA ASP A 78 -9.59 2.31 15.23
C ASP A 78 -8.23 2.75 14.65
N ASN A 79 -7.14 2.51 15.35
CA ASN A 79 -5.77 2.89 14.94
C ASN A 79 -4.84 1.66 14.82
N LYS A 80 -5.41 0.53 14.40
CA LYS A 80 -4.70 -0.74 14.16
C LYS A 80 -4.96 -1.21 12.75
N CYS A 81 -4.15 -2.17 12.28
CA CYS A 81 -4.46 -2.86 11.03
C CYS A 81 -5.70 -3.74 11.20
N HIS A 82 -6.59 -3.70 10.21
CA HIS A 82 -7.69 -4.65 10.04
C HIS A 82 -7.47 -5.44 8.76
N TYR A 83 -8.21 -6.54 8.61
CA TYR A 83 -8.13 -7.40 7.43
C TYR A 83 -9.53 -7.67 6.89
N TRP A 84 -9.65 -7.63 5.57
CA TRP A 84 -10.83 -8.06 4.86
C TRP A 84 -10.47 -9.21 3.92
N TYR A 85 -11.30 -10.25 3.90
CA TYR A 85 -10.95 -11.53 3.29
C TYR A 85 -11.95 -11.87 2.18
N TYR A 86 -11.44 -12.12 0.98
CA TYR A 86 -12.23 -12.54 -0.17
C TYR A 86 -12.08 -14.04 -0.36
N TYR A 87 -13.20 -14.76 -0.49
CA TYR A 87 -13.22 -16.22 -0.58
C TYR A 87 -13.80 -16.67 -1.93
N ASP A 88 -13.18 -17.71 -2.50
CA ASP A 88 -13.77 -18.45 -3.62
C ASP A 88 -14.72 -19.54 -3.12
N ASN A 89 -15.57 -20.02 -4.03
CA ASN A 89 -16.29 -21.27 -3.88
C ASN A 89 -15.43 -22.42 -4.41
N LYS A 90 -15.53 -23.60 -3.77
CA LYS A 90 -14.72 -24.78 -4.15
C LYS A 90 -14.95 -25.27 -5.58
N ASP A 91 -16.08 -24.88 -6.17
CA ASP A 91 -16.48 -25.29 -7.52
C ASP A 91 -16.09 -24.24 -8.58
N ASP A 92 -15.44 -23.14 -8.19
CA ASP A 92 -14.96 -22.11 -9.11
C ASP A 92 -13.81 -22.66 -9.98
N GLU A 93 -13.81 -22.33 -11.27
CA GLU A 93 -12.81 -22.82 -12.24
C GLU A 93 -11.38 -22.37 -11.89
N ASP A 94 -11.25 -21.17 -11.31
CA ASP A 94 -10.00 -20.55 -10.88
C ASP A 94 -9.79 -20.61 -9.36
N PHE A 95 -10.44 -21.56 -8.66
CA PHE A 95 -10.37 -21.72 -7.21
C PHE A 95 -8.94 -21.59 -6.68
N TYR A 96 -8.74 -20.63 -5.77
CA TYR A 96 -7.44 -20.37 -5.18
C TYR A 96 -7.53 -20.16 -3.67
N GLU A 97 -6.56 -20.73 -2.95
CA GLU A 97 -6.35 -20.45 -1.52
C GLU A 97 -4.98 -19.83 -1.32
N VAL A 98 -4.93 -18.75 -0.55
CA VAL A 98 -3.67 -18.08 -0.18
C VAL A 98 -2.69 -19.06 0.49
N PRO A 99 -1.37 -18.93 0.26
CA PRO A 99 -0.39 -19.91 0.73
C PRO A 99 0.01 -19.75 2.21
N TYR A 100 -0.59 -18.80 2.94
CA TYR A 100 -0.28 -18.45 4.33
C TYR A 100 -1.44 -18.81 5.28
N LEU A 101 -1.25 -18.56 6.59
CA LEU A 101 -2.31 -18.75 7.58
C LEU A 101 -3.38 -17.67 7.40
N ALA A 102 -4.65 -18.05 7.30
CA ALA A 102 -5.77 -17.13 7.16
C ALA A 102 -7.05 -17.77 7.71
N PRO A 103 -8.04 -16.98 8.15
CA PRO A 103 -9.30 -17.53 8.65
C PRO A 103 -10.04 -18.27 7.54
N LYS A 104 -10.59 -19.43 7.89
CA LYS A 104 -11.41 -20.21 6.97
C LYS A 104 -12.87 -19.78 7.08
N ASN A 105 -13.59 -19.74 5.95
CA ASN A 105 -15.03 -19.55 5.95
C ASN A 105 -15.76 -20.81 6.50
N HIS A 106 -17.10 -20.76 6.55
CA HIS A 106 -17.94 -21.86 7.03
C HIS A 106 -17.77 -23.18 6.25
N ASN A 107 -17.24 -23.13 5.02
CA ASN A 107 -16.94 -24.29 4.17
C ASN A 107 -15.51 -24.83 4.34
N GLY A 108 -14.74 -24.25 5.27
CA GLY A 108 -13.36 -24.64 5.56
C GLY A 108 -12.33 -24.16 4.53
N VAL A 109 -12.70 -23.19 3.70
CA VAL A 109 -11.88 -22.59 2.63
C VAL A 109 -11.17 -21.36 3.15
N LYS A 110 -9.86 -21.24 2.90
CA LYS A 110 -9.08 -20.00 3.13
C LYS A 110 -9.41 -18.98 2.04
N PRO A 111 -9.21 -17.67 2.31
CA PRO A 111 -9.43 -16.66 1.29
C PRO A 111 -8.55 -16.87 0.06
N ARG A 112 -9.01 -16.38 -1.09
CA ARG A 112 -8.23 -16.24 -2.32
C ARG A 112 -7.29 -15.03 -2.25
N PHE A 113 -7.72 -13.99 -1.54
CA PHE A 113 -7.08 -12.68 -1.48
C PHE A 113 -7.50 -11.94 -0.21
N MET A 114 -6.74 -10.94 0.19
CA MET A 114 -7.09 -10.10 1.32
C MET A 114 -6.72 -8.65 1.08
N ASP A 115 -7.43 -7.78 1.80
CA ASP A 115 -7.02 -6.42 2.04
C ASP A 115 -6.36 -6.30 3.42
N ILE A 116 -5.32 -5.47 3.50
CA ILE A 116 -4.86 -4.87 4.75
C ILE A 116 -5.43 -3.46 4.81
N TRP A 117 -6.18 -3.16 5.86
CA TRP A 117 -6.66 -1.81 6.15
C TRP A 117 -5.74 -1.17 7.19
N HIS A 118 -4.85 -0.29 6.74
CA HIS A 118 -3.82 0.33 7.57
C HIS A 118 -4.29 1.68 8.12
N PRO A 119 -4.03 2.02 9.38
CA PRO A 119 -4.58 3.23 10.02
C PRO A 119 -4.14 4.58 9.42
N ASP A 120 -3.15 4.58 8.52
CA ASP A 120 -2.68 5.78 7.83
C ASP A 120 -3.68 6.22 6.75
N GLU A 121 -3.72 7.51 6.42
CA GLU A 121 -4.65 8.05 5.42
C GLU A 121 -4.28 7.67 3.97
N GLY A 122 -2.98 7.67 3.66
CA GLY A 122 -2.45 7.31 2.36
C GLY A 122 -1.18 6.48 2.49
N ILE A 123 -0.78 5.83 1.41
CA ILE A 123 0.26 4.81 1.43
C ILE A 123 1.64 5.42 1.14
N GLY A 124 2.53 5.33 2.12
CA GLY A 124 3.96 5.62 1.98
C GLY A 124 4.84 4.40 2.22
N ILE A 125 6.16 4.62 2.20
CA ILE A 125 7.17 3.57 2.48
C ILE A 125 7.01 3.07 3.92
N SER A 126 6.81 3.98 4.87
CA SER A 126 6.57 3.66 6.29
C SER A 126 5.30 2.84 6.50
N THR A 127 4.23 3.18 5.79
CA THR A 127 2.94 2.46 5.76
C THR A 127 3.12 1.03 5.24
N ILE A 128 3.79 0.84 4.11
CA ILE A 128 4.10 -0.49 3.56
C ILE A 128 4.91 -1.31 4.56
N ASN A 129 5.98 -0.72 5.12
CA ASN A 129 6.86 -1.40 6.06
C ASN A 129 6.14 -1.89 7.32
N SER A 130 5.29 -1.03 7.90
CA SER A 130 4.54 -1.37 9.12
C SER A 130 3.44 -2.39 8.83
N ALA A 131 2.66 -2.22 7.75
CA ALA A 131 1.65 -3.17 7.31
C ALA A 131 2.21 -4.58 7.10
N ILE A 132 3.31 -4.71 6.35
CA ILE A 132 3.90 -6.02 6.03
C ILE A 132 4.52 -6.68 7.25
N LYS A 133 5.07 -5.91 8.21
CA LYS A 133 5.55 -6.47 9.48
C LYS A 133 4.42 -7.06 10.32
N VAL A 134 3.31 -6.34 10.46
CA VAL A 134 2.13 -6.84 11.19
C VAL A 134 1.58 -8.09 10.49
N TRP A 135 1.42 -8.03 9.16
CA TRP A 135 0.97 -9.18 8.38
C TRP A 135 1.89 -10.40 8.51
N ALA A 136 3.22 -10.22 8.42
CA ALA A 136 4.18 -11.32 8.53
C ALA A 136 4.12 -12.00 9.90
N LYS A 137 3.92 -11.20 10.97
CA LYS A 137 3.72 -11.73 12.31
C LYS A 137 2.46 -12.57 12.40
N GLU A 138 1.33 -12.07 11.91
CA GLU A 138 0.03 -12.73 12.08
C GLU A 138 -0.16 -13.94 11.15
N HIS A 139 0.28 -13.83 9.90
CA HIS A 139 -0.01 -14.82 8.86
C HIS A 139 1.15 -15.79 8.58
N LEU A 140 2.39 -15.42 8.94
CA LEU A 140 3.57 -16.27 8.76
C LEU A 140 4.27 -16.64 10.08
N ARG A 141 3.85 -16.06 11.21
CA ARG A 141 4.48 -16.25 12.53
C ARG A 141 5.95 -15.80 12.55
N ILE A 142 6.27 -14.74 11.81
CA ILE A 142 7.59 -14.13 11.77
C ILE A 142 7.57 -12.87 12.64
N GLU A 143 8.20 -12.94 13.82
CA GLU A 143 8.22 -11.81 14.77
C GLU A 143 9.13 -10.65 14.31
N ASP A 144 10.16 -10.95 13.52
CA ASP A 144 11.11 -9.96 13.05
C ASP A 144 11.52 -10.23 11.60
N CYS A 145 11.20 -9.30 10.71
CA CYS A 145 11.52 -9.36 9.29
C CYS A 145 12.08 -8.03 8.77
N ASP A 146 13.00 -8.13 7.81
CA ASP A 146 13.50 -6.99 7.04
C ASP A 146 12.64 -6.86 5.79
N ILE A 147 12.15 -5.66 5.52
CA ILE A 147 11.34 -5.37 4.35
C ILE A 147 12.22 -4.70 3.29
N GLU A 148 12.21 -5.24 2.08
CA GLU A 148 12.86 -4.66 0.93
C GLU A 148 11.79 -4.35 -0.13
N ILE A 149 11.56 -3.07 -0.41
CA ILE A 149 10.72 -2.67 -1.54
C ILE A 149 11.58 -2.77 -2.80
N GLN A 150 11.25 -3.74 -3.65
CA GLN A 150 11.95 -4.00 -4.90
C GLN A 150 11.28 -3.26 -6.06
N ASN A 151 12.09 -2.89 -7.04
CA ASN A 151 11.69 -2.04 -8.16
C ASN A 151 11.24 -0.65 -7.68
N GLU A 152 11.94 -0.11 -6.68
CA GLU A 152 11.83 1.31 -6.37
C GLU A 152 12.13 2.12 -7.63
N GLU A 153 11.14 2.90 -8.07
CA GLU A 153 11.34 3.86 -9.15
C GLU A 153 12.22 4.99 -8.63
N SER A 154 13.23 5.38 -9.40
CA SER A 154 14.06 6.50 -8.97
C SER A 154 13.23 7.79 -8.94
N PHE A 155 13.64 8.73 -8.11
CA PHE A 155 13.03 10.06 -8.07
C PHE A 155 13.01 10.72 -9.47
N GLU A 156 14.11 10.59 -10.20
CA GLU A 156 14.28 11.14 -11.54
C GLU A 156 13.33 10.48 -12.55
N ASP A 157 13.17 9.16 -12.50
CA ASP A 157 12.24 8.42 -13.37
C ASP A 157 10.78 8.74 -13.01
N SER A 158 10.46 8.80 -11.71
CA SER A 158 9.12 9.13 -11.20
C SER A 158 8.69 10.54 -11.61
N LEU A 159 9.60 11.50 -11.54
CA LEU A 159 9.33 12.87 -11.97
C LEU A 159 9.06 12.94 -13.47
N LYS A 160 9.82 12.17 -14.26
CA LYS A 160 9.66 12.10 -15.69
C LYS A 160 8.30 11.50 -16.05
N SER A 161 7.96 10.34 -15.46
CA SER A 161 6.68 9.66 -15.70
C SER A 161 5.49 10.50 -15.22
N PHE A 162 5.64 11.23 -14.11
CA PHE A 162 4.64 12.19 -13.64
C PHE A 162 4.41 13.34 -14.63
N LYS A 163 5.48 13.98 -15.12
CA LYS A 163 5.37 15.06 -16.11
C LYS A 163 4.75 14.58 -17.43
N GLU A 164 5.12 13.39 -17.91
CA GLU A 164 4.49 12.76 -19.08
C GLU A 164 2.98 12.54 -18.85
N ASN A 165 2.58 12.16 -17.64
CA ASN A 165 1.17 12.03 -17.27
C ASN A 165 0.44 13.40 -17.25
N GLU A 166 1.04 14.43 -16.63
CA GLU A 166 0.47 15.78 -16.62
C GLU A 166 0.31 16.36 -18.04
N GLU A 167 1.27 16.14 -18.94
CA GLU A 167 1.16 16.60 -20.33
C GLU A 167 0.01 15.93 -21.09
N LEU A 168 -0.27 14.66 -20.79
CA LEU A 168 -1.34 13.89 -21.43
C LEU A 168 -2.72 14.15 -20.82
N PHE A 169 -2.80 14.40 -19.50
CA PHE A 169 -4.05 14.38 -18.74
C PHE A 169 -4.29 15.60 -17.83
N GLY A 170 -3.28 16.44 -17.57
CA GLY A 170 -3.27 17.48 -16.53
C GLY A 170 -3.99 18.79 -16.85
N GLY A 171 -4.55 18.94 -18.05
CA GLY A 171 -5.17 20.19 -18.49
C GLY A 171 -4.20 21.37 -18.55
N ASP A 172 -4.71 22.60 -18.73
CA ASP A 172 -3.88 23.78 -19.01
C ASP A 172 -3.19 24.41 -17.78
N SER A 173 -3.44 23.88 -16.57
CA SER A 173 -2.96 24.48 -15.31
C SER A 173 -1.88 23.63 -14.67
N LYS A 174 -0.67 24.18 -14.53
CA LYS A 174 0.42 23.52 -13.81
C LYS A 174 0.05 23.28 -12.35
N VAL A 175 0.25 22.06 -11.86
CA VAL A 175 0.10 21.73 -10.44
C VAL A 175 1.22 22.39 -9.65
N GLU A 176 0.87 23.14 -8.61
CA GLU A 176 1.85 23.71 -7.67
C GLU A 176 2.31 22.61 -6.71
N VAL A 177 3.51 22.09 -6.91
CA VAL A 177 4.10 21.06 -6.05
C VAL A 177 4.64 21.69 -4.76
N LYS A 178 4.14 21.26 -3.61
CA LYS A 178 4.65 21.62 -2.28
C LYS A 178 5.03 20.36 -1.52
N PHE A 179 6.23 20.35 -0.96
CA PHE A 179 6.73 19.22 -0.20
C PHE A 179 6.42 19.41 1.28
N ALA A 180 5.66 18.48 1.86
CA ALA A 180 5.33 18.47 3.28
C ALA A 180 6.55 18.05 4.14
N ASP A 181 6.62 18.49 5.40
CA ASP A 181 7.73 18.14 6.30
C ASP A 181 7.81 16.64 6.58
N GLU A 182 6.65 15.97 6.66
CA GLU A 182 6.54 14.53 6.85
C GLU A 182 7.15 13.75 5.69
N LEU A 183 6.96 14.23 4.46
CA LEU A 183 7.57 13.68 3.26
C LEU A 183 9.10 13.82 3.31
N ILE A 184 9.60 15.00 3.69
CA ILE A 184 11.04 15.26 3.78
C ILE A 184 11.68 14.34 4.83
N GLU A 185 11.01 14.11 5.96
CA GLU A 185 11.44 13.14 6.97
C GLU A 185 11.47 11.71 6.42
N GLU A 186 10.40 11.24 5.78
CA GLU A 186 10.31 9.90 5.21
C GLU A 186 11.42 9.64 4.18
N LEU A 187 11.63 10.59 3.26
CA LEU A 187 12.67 10.51 2.24
C LEU A 187 14.09 10.66 2.82
N SER A 188 14.27 11.44 3.88
CA SER A 188 15.57 11.57 4.57
C SER A 188 16.02 10.24 5.15
N GLN A 189 15.12 9.53 5.82
CA GLN A 189 15.39 8.21 6.37
C GLN A 189 15.65 7.20 5.25
N HIS A 190 14.83 7.23 4.21
CA HIS A 190 14.90 6.29 3.10
C HIS A 190 16.17 6.46 2.25
N TRP A 191 16.46 7.69 1.81
CA TRP A 191 17.66 8.01 1.04
C TRP A 191 18.94 8.08 1.87
N LYS A 192 18.82 8.02 3.21
CA LYS A 192 19.93 8.16 4.16
C LYS A 192 20.69 9.48 3.95
N LYS A 193 19.94 10.57 3.79
CA LYS A 193 20.47 11.93 3.57
C LYS A 193 19.89 12.93 4.56
N PRO A 194 20.59 14.02 4.91
CA PRO A 194 20.02 15.10 5.72
C PRO A 194 18.79 15.73 5.06
N LYS A 195 17.82 16.18 5.87
CA LYS A 195 16.59 16.84 5.38
C LYS A 195 16.84 18.01 4.43
N ASP A 196 17.83 18.85 4.72
CA ASP A 196 18.17 20.00 3.88
C ASP A 196 18.65 19.57 2.48
N GLU A 197 19.37 18.44 2.38
CA GLU A 197 19.78 17.89 1.09
C GLU A 197 18.62 17.28 0.33
N VAL A 198 17.68 16.63 1.03
CA VAL A 198 16.44 16.10 0.47
C VAL A 198 15.61 17.24 -0.10
N LEU A 199 15.29 18.26 0.71
CA LEU A 199 14.51 19.41 0.29
C LEU A 199 15.13 20.11 -0.92
N LYS A 200 16.45 20.37 -0.89
CA LYS A 200 17.15 20.99 -2.01
C LYS A 200 17.09 20.14 -3.28
N LYS A 201 17.11 18.81 -3.18
CA LYS A 201 16.94 17.91 -4.33
C LYS A 201 15.52 18.04 -4.90
N LEU A 202 14.50 18.00 -4.05
CA LEU A 202 13.09 18.13 -4.42
C LEU A 202 12.79 19.49 -5.09
N GLU A 203 13.23 20.60 -4.50
CA GLU A 203 13.00 21.95 -5.05
C GLU A 203 13.69 22.20 -6.40
N ASN A 204 14.85 21.58 -6.65
CA ASN A 204 15.57 21.77 -7.90
C ASN A 204 14.95 21.03 -9.08
N SER A 205 14.07 20.06 -8.83
CA SER A 205 13.51 19.22 -9.89
C SER A 205 12.17 19.74 -10.46
N ILE A 206 11.51 20.61 -9.70
CA ILE A 206 10.25 21.27 -10.08
C ILE A 206 10.46 22.65 -10.73
N LYS A 207 11.72 23.14 -10.78
CA LYS A 207 12.13 24.32 -11.56
C LYS A 207 12.24 23.98 -13.04
#